data_AF-C5K4J0-F1
#
_entry.id   AF-C5K4J0-F1
#
_cell.length_a   1.000
_cell.length_b   1.000
_cell.length_c   1.000
_cell.angle_alpha   90.00
_cell.angle_beta   90.00
_cell.angle_gamma   90.00
#
_symmetry.space_group_name_H-M   'P 1'
#
loop_
_entity.id
_entity.type
_entity.pdbx_description
1 polymer ?
#
loop_
_entity_poly.entity_id
_entity_poly.type
_entity_poly.pdbx_seq_one_letter_code
_entity_poly.pdbx_strand_id
1 'polypeptide(L)' 'VPFAYCFAKTILPKPADWGPNIDITGFCFGGENKTYVSPPQLAKFLDGGSPPFYVGFGSIS' A
#
# COMPACT_ATOMS: atom_id res chain seq x y z
N VAL A 1 15.10 -14.93 -17.42
CA VAL A 1 15.07 -13.56 -16.83
C VAL A 1 14.22 -13.63 -15.56
N PRO A 2 14.72 -13.18 -14.40
CA PRO A 2 13.93 -13.11 -13.16
C PRO A 2 12.80 -12.07 -13.24
N PHE A 3 11.65 -12.36 -12.63
CA PHE A 3 10.52 -11.44 -12.52
C PHE A 3 9.95 -11.43 -11.10
N ALA A 4 9.50 -10.26 -10.63
CA ALA A 4 8.92 -10.09 -9.31
C ALA A 4 7.57 -9.36 -9.39
N TYR A 5 6.57 -9.88 -8.69
CA TYR A 5 5.26 -9.25 -8.54
C TYR A 5 5.09 -8.64 -7.14
N CYS A 6 4.69 -7.36 -7.09
CA CYS A 6 4.53 -6.57 -5.86
C CYS A 6 3.12 -6.72 -5.23
N PHE A 7 2.68 -7.94 -4.91
CA PHE A 7 1.47 -8.16 -4.11
C PHE A 7 1.70 -9.15 -2.97
N ALA A 8 0.82 -9.18 -1.97
CA ALA A 8 0.94 -10.10 -0.84
C ALA A 8 0.43 -11.50 -1.19
N LYS A 9 1.22 -12.54 -0.84
CA LYS A 9 0.82 -13.95 -1.01
C LYS A 9 -0.45 -14.32 -0.23
N THR A 10 -0.75 -13.60 0.85
CA THR A 10 -1.96 -13.77 1.66
C THR A 10 -3.23 -13.28 0.95
N ILE A 11 -3.10 -12.38 -0.03
CA ILE A 11 -4.22 -11.90 -0.85
C ILE A 11 -4.39 -12.81 -2.06
N LEU A 12 -3.28 -13.14 -2.71
CA LEU A 12 -3.27 -14.04 -3.87
C LEU A 12 -2.06 -14.97 -3.78
N PRO A 13 -2.25 -16.29 -3.65
CA PRO A 13 -1.15 -17.23 -3.63
C PRO A 13 -0.47 -17.32 -5.01
N LYS A 14 0.77 -17.82 -5.04
CA LYS A 14 1.47 -18.11 -6.30
C LYS A 14 0.72 -19.21 -7.07
N PRO A 15 0.31 -18.99 -8.32
CA PRO A 15 -0.23 -20.05 -9.16
C PRO A 15 0.77 -21.19 -9.36
N ALA A 16 0.29 -22.42 -9.37
CA ALA A 16 1.14 -23.62 -9.42
C ALA A 16 1.88 -23.78 -10.77
N ASP A 17 1.35 -23.19 -11.82
CA ASP A 17 1.90 -23.19 -13.19
C ASP A 17 2.97 -22.13 -13.42
N TRP A 18 3.26 -21.28 -12.43
CA TRP A 18 4.31 -20.27 -12.55
C TRP A 18 5.70 -20.86 -12.37
N GLY A 19 6.61 -20.50 -13.28
CA GLY A 19 7.99 -20.95 -13.27
C GLY A 19 8.79 -20.54 -12.02
N PRO A 20 9.95 -21.19 -11.78
CA PRO A 20 10.79 -20.92 -10.62
C PRO A 20 11.48 -19.55 -10.68
N ASN A 21 11.52 -18.90 -11.85
CA ASN A 21 12.09 -17.57 -12.05
C ASN A 21 11.14 -16.41 -11.69
N ILE A 22 9.95 -16.72 -11.15
CA ILE A 22 8.92 -15.74 -10.78
C ILE A 22 8.70 -15.77 -9.27
N ASP A 23 8.85 -14.61 -8.63
CA ASP A 23 8.61 -14.41 -7.21
C ASP A 23 7.47 -13.43 -6.93
N ILE A 24 6.77 -13.66 -5.83
CA ILE A 24 5.80 -12.72 -5.25
C ILE A 24 6.44 -12.18 -3.97
N THR A 25 6.77 -10.89 -3.95
CA THR A 25 7.66 -10.29 -2.94
C THR A 25 6.93 -9.52 -1.85
N GLY A 26 5.60 -9.40 -1.94
CA GLY A 26 4.83 -8.53 -1.05
C GLY A 26 4.61 -7.14 -1.66
N PHE A 27 4.12 -6.19 -0.86
CA PHE A 27 3.84 -4.84 -1.34
C PHE A 27 5.12 -4.02 -1.47
N CYS A 28 5.16 -3.20 -2.53
CA CYS A 28 6.21 -2.24 -2.77
C CYS A 28 5.86 -0.95 -2.03
N PHE A 29 6.38 -0.80 -0.81
CA PHE A 29 6.22 0.41 -0.01
C PHE A 29 7.25 1.46 -0.42
N GLY A 30 6.79 2.69 -0.64
CA GLY A 30 7.71 3.83 -0.67
C GLY A 30 8.41 3.97 0.69
N GLY A 31 9.62 4.53 0.70
CA GLY A 31 10.27 4.90 1.95
C GLY A 31 9.41 5.86 2.77
N GLU A 32 9.60 5.88 4.09
CA GLU A 32 8.91 6.82 4.98
C GLU A 32 9.10 8.26 4.48
N ASN A 33 7.99 8.98 4.29
CA ASN A 33 8.04 10.39 3.99
C ASN A 33 8.33 11.17 5.28
N LYS A 34 9.61 11.26 5.63
CA LYS A 34 10.09 11.93 6.85
C LYS A 34 9.90 13.45 6.84
N THR A 35 9.51 14.04 5.72
CA THR A 35 9.34 15.49 5.57
C THR A 35 7.88 15.92 5.48
N TYR A 36 6.92 14.98 5.54
CA TYR A 36 5.50 15.32 5.52
C TYR A 36 5.09 16.07 6.79
N VAL A 37 4.47 17.24 6.61
CA VAL A 37 3.83 18.00 7.69
C VAL A 37 2.34 18.08 7.41
N SER A 38 1.52 17.55 8.32
CA SER A 38 0.06 17.60 8.19
C SER A 38 -0.44 19.05 8.19
N PRO A 39 -1.38 19.41 7.30
CA PRO A 39 -2.13 20.66 7.44
C PRO A 39 -2.80 20.77 8.82
N PRO A 40 -2.86 21.96 9.45
CA PRO A 40 -3.39 22.10 10.81
C PRO A 40 -4.83 21.63 10.99
N GLN A 41 -5.68 21.75 9.96
CA GLN A 41 -7.07 21.30 10.01
C GLN A 41 -7.18 19.77 10.02
N LEU A 42 -6.33 19.08 9.26
CA LEU A 42 -6.29 17.61 9.23
C LEU A 42 -5.79 17.07 10.58
N ALA A 43 -4.75 17.67 11.15
CA ALA A 43 -4.25 17.29 12.47
C ALA A 43 -5.35 17.42 13.54
N LYS A 44 -6.02 18.58 13.61
CA LYS A 44 -7.14 18.80 14.54
C LYS A 44 -8.29 17.81 14.36
N PHE A 45 -8.59 17.40 13.13
CA PHE A 45 -9.62 16.40 12.86
C PHE A 45 -9.21 15.02 13.39
N LEU A 46 -7.97 14.59 13.12
CA LEU A 46 -7.45 13.31 13.58
C LEU A 46 -7.35 13.23 15.11
N ASP A 47 -7.09 14.36 15.78
CA ASP A 47 -7.03 14.46 17.24
C ASP A 47 -8.42 14.46 17.92
N GLY A 48 -9.52 14.44 17.16
CA GLY A 48 -10.92 14.54 17.65
C GLY A 48 -11.45 13.34 18.43
N GLY A 49 -10.63 12.33 18.74
CA GLY A 49 -10.92 11.21 19.63
C GLY A 49 -11.76 10.07 19.03
N SER A 50 -12.67 10.37 18.11
CA SER A 50 -13.39 9.33 17.34
C SER A 50 -12.52 8.81 16.19
N PRO A 51 -12.44 7.48 15.96
CA PRO A 51 -11.69 6.93 14.83
C PRO A 51 -12.21 7.47 13.48
N PRO A 52 -11.36 8.07 12.64
CA PRO A 52 -11.79 8.62 11.36
C PRO A 52 -12.01 7.52 10.32
N PHE A 53 -12.91 7.78 9.36
CA PHE A 53 -13.04 6.97 8.15
C PHE A 53 -12.32 7.63 6.98
N TYR A 54 -11.44 6.90 6.30
CA TYR A 54 -10.80 7.32 5.07
C TYR A 54 -11.54 6.75 3.86
N VAL A 55 -11.90 7.61 2.90
CA VAL A 55 -12.50 7.22 1.63
C VAL A 55 -11.71 7.90 0.51
N GLY A 56 -11.21 7.12 -0.44
CA GLY A 56 -10.49 7.61 -1.61
C GLY A 56 -10.61 6.61 -2.75
N PHE A 57 -11.03 7.08 -3.93
CA PHE A 57 -11.20 6.25 -5.12
C PHE A 57 -9.99 6.29 -6.07
N GLY A 58 -8.92 6.98 -5.67
CA GLY A 58 -7.79 7.28 -6.52
C GLY A 58 -8.14 8.26 -7.63
N SER A 59 -7.18 8.50 -8.52
CA SER A 59 -7.44 9.24 -9.75
C SER A 59 -8.23 8.35 -10.70
N ILE A 60 -9.38 8.85 -11.15
CA ILE A 60 -10.19 8.24 -12.21
C ILE A 60 -10.03 9.14 -13.44
N SER A 61 -9.73 8.55 -14.59
CA SER A 61 -9.64 9.22 -15.90
C SER A 61 -10.78 8.79 -16.80
#